data_AF-A0A0N4WVV5-F1
#
_entry.id   AF-A0A0N4WVV5-F1
#
_cell.length_a   1.000
_cell.length_b   1.000
_cell.length_c   1.000
_cell.angle_alpha   90.00
_cell.angle_beta   90.00
_cell.angle_gamma   90.00
#
_symmetry.space_group_name_H-M   'P 1'
#
loop_
_entity.id
_entity.type
_entity.pdbx_description
1 polymer ?
#
loop_
_entity_poly.entity_id
_entity_poly.type
_entity_poly.pdbx_seq_one_letter_code
_entity_poly.pdbx_strand_id
1 'polypeptide(L)'
;MNSCSQKIPPSPRPYTPQITPGEVCFRVVEPNCFDTSARLRDMDTAKVNVQCLSTVPVMFSYWGKPEDTEEVSRFVNDDLLAQCQVAPDRLVPLGTLPMNDVRRAVEVRFCP
;
A
#
# COMPACT_ATOMS: atom_id res chain seq x y z
N MET A 1 -32.64 -32.53 -26.68
CA MET A 1 -31.42 -32.77 -25.87
C MET A 1 -30.25 -32.38 -26.78
N ASN A 2 -29.59 -31.23 -26.69
CA ASN A 2 -29.18 -30.46 -25.51
C ASN A 2 -29.10 -28.97 -25.85
N SER A 3 -29.84 -28.13 -25.12
CA SER A 3 -29.61 -26.69 -25.08
C SER A 3 -28.37 -26.43 -24.22
N CYS A 4 -27.23 -26.22 -24.88
CA CYS A 4 -26.02 -25.75 -24.22
C CYS A 4 -26.27 -24.30 -23.78
N SER A 5 -26.76 -24.15 -22.54
CA SER A 5 -26.89 -22.86 -21.88
C SER A 5 -25.52 -22.20 -21.88
N GLN A 6 -25.37 -21.17 -22.71
CA GLN A 6 -24.22 -20.28 -22.65
C GLN A 6 -24.23 -19.66 -21.26
N LYS A 7 -23.32 -20.17 -20.40
CA LYS A 7 -23.08 -19.61 -19.08
C LYS A 7 -22.62 -18.17 -19.30
N ILE A 8 -23.50 -17.23 -18.98
CA ILE A 8 -23.12 -15.83 -18.76
C ILE A 8 -21.91 -15.86 -17.83
N PRO A 9 -20.76 -15.27 -18.19
CA PRO A 9 -19.61 -15.26 -17.32
C PRO A 9 -20.03 -14.65 -15.96
N PRO A 10 -19.59 -15.23 -14.83
CA PRO A 10 -19.90 -14.65 -13.53
C PRO A 10 -19.48 -13.18 -13.55
N SER A 11 -20.31 -12.31 -12.99
CA SER A 11 -19.98 -10.88 -12.88
C SER A 11 -18.56 -10.73 -12.33
N PRO A 12 -17.73 -9.87 -12.95
CA PRO A 12 -16.36 -9.70 -12.48
C PRO A 12 -16.39 -9.28 -11.02
N ARG A 13 -15.65 -10.00 -10.17
CA ARG A 13 -15.39 -9.52 -8.80
C ARG A 13 -14.77 -8.13 -8.92
N PRO A 14 -15.10 -7.19 -8.02
CA PRO A 14 -14.76 -5.76 -8.16
C PRO A 14 -13.26 -5.46 -8.33
N TYR A 15 -12.38 -6.44 -8.10
CA TYR A 15 -10.91 -6.31 -8.19
C TYR A 15 -10.26 -7.30 -9.18
N THR A 16 -10.96 -7.71 -10.24
CA THR A 16 -10.34 -8.57 -11.27
C THR A 16 -9.48 -7.70 -12.22
N PRO A 17 -8.17 -7.97 -12.37
CA PRO A 17 -7.32 -7.20 -13.28
C PRO A 17 -7.76 -7.42 -14.72
N GLN A 18 -8.05 -6.35 -15.44
CA GLN A 18 -8.21 -6.37 -16.89
C GLN A 18 -6.84 -6.04 -17.48
N ILE A 19 -6.22 -7.00 -18.15
CA ILE A 19 -4.87 -6.87 -18.70
C ILE A 19 -4.97 -6.76 -20.21
N THR A 20 -4.46 -5.67 -20.78
CA THR A 20 -4.36 -5.50 -22.24
C THR A 20 -3.18 -6.32 -22.77
N PRO A 21 -3.22 -6.89 -24.00
CA PRO A 21 -2.07 -7.58 -24.57
C PRO A 21 -0.84 -6.65 -24.61
N GLY A 22 0.19 -6.96 -23.82
CA GLY A 22 1.43 -6.18 -23.68
C GLY A 22 1.63 -5.52 -22.31
N GLU A 23 0.61 -5.48 -21.46
CA GLU A 23 0.71 -4.94 -20.10
C GLU A 23 1.02 -6.04 -19.09
N VAL A 24 1.96 -5.78 -18.18
CA VAL A 24 2.28 -6.69 -17.07
C VAL A 24 1.61 -6.15 -15.80
N CYS A 25 0.62 -6.87 -15.29
CA CYS A 25 0.02 -6.57 -13.99
C CYS A 25 1.02 -6.89 -12.87
N PHE A 26 1.49 -5.88 -12.13
CA PHE A 26 2.41 -6.08 -11.01
C PHE A 26 1.74 -6.73 -9.80
N ARG A 27 0.62 -6.14 -9.34
CA ARG A 27 -0.18 -6.67 -8.22
C ARG A 27 -1.59 -6.10 -8.24
N VAL A 28 -2.56 -6.95 -7.93
CA VAL A 28 -3.94 -6.55 -7.61
C VAL A 28 -4.02 -6.26 -6.12
N VAL A 29 -4.55 -5.09 -5.75
CA VAL A 29 -4.69 -4.68 -4.35
C VAL A 29 -6.15 -4.59 -3.96
N GLU A 30 -6.46 -5.08 -2.76
CA GLU A 30 -7.77 -4.95 -2.14
C GLU A 30 -7.85 -3.62 -1.35
N PRO A 31 -9.08 -3.12 -1.04
CA PRO A 31 -9.25 -1.85 -0.33
C PRO A 31 -8.52 -1.78 1.00
N ASN A 32 -8.41 -2.89 1.74
CA ASN A 32 -7.65 -2.93 3.00
C ASN A 32 -6.16 -2.54 2.85
N CYS A 33 -5.62 -2.52 1.63
CA CYS A 33 -4.27 -2.07 1.36
C CYS A 33 -4.12 -0.53 1.44
N PHE A 34 -5.18 0.24 1.14
CA PHE A 34 -5.11 1.71 1.02
C PHE A 34 -6.23 2.47 1.75
N ASP A 35 -7.37 1.83 2.03
CA ASP A 35 -8.48 2.37 2.83
C ASP A 35 -8.30 1.97 4.29
N THR A 36 -7.97 2.95 5.12
CA THR A 36 -7.81 2.81 6.57
C THR A 36 -9.07 2.30 7.26
N SER A 37 -10.27 2.68 6.78
CA SER A 37 -11.53 2.20 7.36
C SER A 37 -11.77 0.72 7.06
N ALA A 38 -11.44 0.26 5.85
CA ALA A 38 -11.48 -1.16 5.50
C ALA A 38 -10.50 -1.97 6.35
N ARG A 39 -9.28 -1.46 6.51
CA ARG A 39 -8.25 -2.06 7.37
C ARG A 39 -8.71 -2.21 8.81
N LEU A 40 -9.31 -1.18 9.41
CA LEU A 40 -9.77 -1.25 10.80
C LEU A 40 -10.86 -2.32 11.00
N ARG A 41 -11.79 -2.48 10.05
CA ARG A 41 -12.80 -3.55 10.09
C ARG A 41 -12.18 -4.94 10.02
N ASP A 42 -11.17 -5.10 9.17
CA ASP A 42 -10.42 -6.36 9.06
C ASP A 42 -9.65 -6.65 10.37
N MET A 43 -9.03 -5.62 10.97
CA MET A 43 -8.37 -5.72 12.29
C MET A 43 -9.34 -6.14 13.39
N ASP A 44 -10.55 -5.59 13.43
CA ASP A 44 -11.57 -5.97 14.41
C ASP A 44 -12.00 -7.43 14.26
N THR A 45 -12.20 -7.87 13.01
CA THR A 45 -12.55 -9.26 12.69
C THR A 45 -11.43 -10.22 13.08
N ALA A 46 -10.19 -9.84 12.82
CA ALA A 46 -8.99 -10.61 13.15
C ALA A 46 -8.57 -10.49 14.63
N LYS A 47 -9.24 -9.64 15.44
CA LYS A 47 -8.90 -9.32 16.83
C LYS A 47 -7.47 -8.78 16.99
N VAL A 48 -7.04 -7.94 16.05
CA VAL A 48 -5.76 -7.22 16.11
C VAL A 48 -5.97 -5.88 16.79
N ASN A 49 -5.34 -5.69 17.94
CA ASN A 49 -5.45 -4.45 18.72
C ASN A 49 -4.68 -3.30 18.09
N VAL A 50 -3.41 -3.53 17.74
CA VAL A 50 -2.49 -2.53 17.18
C VAL A 50 -1.78 -3.11 15.96
N GLN A 51 -1.70 -2.34 14.87
CA GLN A 51 -0.97 -2.70 13.66
C GLN A 51 0.11 -1.65 13.34
N CYS A 52 1.32 -2.14 13.08
CA CYS A 52 2.42 -1.33 12.57
C CYS A 52 2.34 -1.30 11.04
N LEU A 53 2.21 -0.11 10.45
CA LEU A 53 2.08 0.08 9.00
C LEU A 53 3.42 0.51 8.40
N SER A 54 3.80 -0.10 7.29
CA SER A 54 4.94 0.31 6.47
C SER A 54 4.52 0.43 5.01
N THR A 55 5.28 1.17 4.21
CA THR A 55 5.03 1.26 2.78
C THR A 55 5.30 -0.07 2.05
N VAL A 56 4.78 -0.19 0.82
CA VAL A 56 5.02 -1.34 -0.05
C VAL A 56 6.46 -1.28 -0.58
N PRO A 57 7.24 -2.37 -0.57
CA PRO A 57 8.67 -2.34 -0.90
C PRO A 57 9.03 -1.76 -2.27
N VAL A 58 8.11 -1.80 -3.24
CA VAL A 58 8.32 -1.19 -4.56
C VAL A 58 8.50 0.33 -4.49
N MET A 59 7.96 0.98 -3.44
CA MET A 59 8.06 2.44 -3.26
C MET A 59 9.43 2.88 -2.75
N PHE A 60 10.29 1.96 -2.30
CA PHE A 60 11.61 2.30 -1.79
C PHE A 60 12.53 2.96 -2.82
N SER A 61 12.33 2.69 -4.11
CA SER A 61 12.99 3.43 -5.20
C SER A 61 14.52 3.52 -5.07
N TYR A 62 15.18 2.51 -4.51
CA TYR A 62 16.63 2.51 -4.25
C TYR A 62 17.50 2.51 -5.52
N TRP A 63 16.89 2.24 -6.68
CA TRP A 63 17.53 2.36 -8.00
C TRP A 63 17.54 3.81 -8.53
N GLY A 64 16.80 4.72 -7.89
CA GLY A 64 16.71 6.12 -8.26
C GLY A 64 17.92 6.93 -7.80
N LYS A 65 17.93 8.22 -8.17
CA LYS A 65 18.91 9.16 -7.63
C LYS A 65 18.66 9.39 -6.14
N PRO A 66 19.70 9.52 -5.30
CA PRO A 66 19.54 9.75 -3.87
C PRO A 66 18.61 10.90 -3.49
N GLU A 67 18.64 11.99 -4.26
CA GLU A 67 17.76 13.16 -4.08
C GLU A 67 16.28 12.77 -4.24
N ASP A 68 15.97 12.04 -5.30
CA ASP A 68 14.60 11.61 -5.61
C ASP A 68 14.10 10.58 -4.58
N THR A 69 14.97 9.66 -4.14
CA THR A 69 14.64 8.68 -3.11
C THR A 69 14.33 9.35 -1.77
N GLU A 70 15.02 10.45 -1.44
CA GLU A 70 14.74 11.24 -0.24
C GLU A 70 13.36 11.90 -0.32
N GLU A 71 13.04 12.56 -1.44
CA GLU A 71 11.75 13.20 -1.65
C GLU A 71 10.60 12.19 -1.57
N VAL A 72 10.75 11.04 -2.23
CA VAL A 72 9.78 9.94 -2.16
C VAL A 72 9.64 9.42 -0.73
N SER A 73 10.74 9.27 0.00
CA SER A 73 10.70 8.80 1.38
C SER A 73 9.93 9.76 2.28
N ARG A 74 10.14 11.07 2.15
CA ARG A 74 9.40 12.09 2.90
C ARG A 74 7.91 12.06 2.56
N PHE A 75 7.57 12.07 1.27
CA PHE A 75 6.18 12.01 0.80
C PHE A 75 5.42 10.79 1.34
N VAL A 76 6.03 9.61 1.25
CA VAL A 76 5.43 8.36 1.73
C VAL A 76 5.27 8.37 3.26
N ASN A 77 6.24 8.91 3.98
CA ASN A 77 6.17 8.99 5.44
C ASN A 77 5.07 9.94 5.92
N ASP A 78 4.88 11.07 5.23
CA ASP A 78 3.83 12.05 5.54
C ASP A 78 2.43 11.46 5.30
N ASP A 79 2.22 10.77 4.18
CA ASP A 79 0.95 10.06 3.91
C ASP A 79 0.69 8.97 4.94
N LEU A 80 1.71 8.16 5.25
CA LEU A 80 1.60 7.09 6.25
C LEU A 80 1.21 7.64 7.63
N LEU A 81 1.83 8.74 8.04
CA LEU A 81 1.48 9.43 9.28
C LEU A 81 0.02 9.91 9.24
N ALA A 82 -0.40 10.57 8.16
CA ALA A 82 -1.77 11.04 7.99
C ALA A 82 -2.80 9.91 8.08
N GLN A 83 -2.52 8.74 7.50
CA GLN A 83 -3.39 7.56 7.61
C GLN A 83 -3.43 7.02 9.05
N CYS A 84 -2.29 6.94 9.73
CA CYS A 84 -2.23 6.48 11.13
C CYS A 84 -2.98 7.42 12.09
N GLN A 85 -3.05 8.73 11.81
CA GLN A 85 -3.79 9.69 12.62
C GLN A 85 -5.32 9.46 12.63
N VAL A 86 -5.85 8.65 11.72
CA VAL A 86 -7.27 8.24 11.74
C VAL A 86 -7.58 7.35 12.96
N ALA A 87 -6.62 6.56 13.43
CA ALA A 87 -6.75 5.70 14.61
C ALA A 87 -5.40 5.58 15.35
N PRO A 88 -4.93 6.65 16.02
CA PRO A 88 -3.57 6.76 16.55
C PRO A 88 -3.31 5.81 17.74
N ASP A 89 -4.36 5.29 18.38
CA ASP A 89 -4.31 4.27 19.43
C ASP A 89 -4.15 2.85 18.87
N ARG A 90 -4.37 2.66 17.56
CA ARG A 90 -4.37 1.35 16.90
C ARG A 90 -3.40 1.23 15.73
N LEU A 91 -2.98 2.34 15.13
CA LEU A 91 -2.13 2.35 13.94
C LEU A 91 -0.83 3.09 14.24
N VAL A 92 0.30 2.41 14.00
CA VAL A 92 1.64 2.96 14.24
C VAL A 92 2.40 3.02 12.92
N PRO A 93 2.90 4.20 12.48
CA PRO A 93 3.63 4.32 11.22
C PRO A 93 5.10 3.87 11.38
N LEU A 94 5.59 3.11 10.38
CA LEU A 94 7.00 2.81 10.14
C LEU A 94 7.42 3.47 8.84
N GLY A 95 8.20 4.54 8.97
CA GLY A 95 8.69 5.26 7.80
C GLY A 95 9.77 4.52 7.04
N THR A 96 9.93 4.93 5.79
CA THR A 96 11.01 4.52 4.90
C THR A 96 12.12 5.57 4.88
N LEU A 97 13.34 5.11 4.56
CA LEU A 97 14.53 5.93 4.43
C LEU A 97 15.19 5.69 3.06
N PRO A 98 15.85 6.70 2.48
CA PRO A 98 16.65 6.56 1.26
C PRO A 98 17.95 5.81 1.54
N MET A 99 17.89 4.48 1.61
CA MET A 99 19.03 3.62 1.96
C MET A 99 20.15 3.61 0.91
N ASN A 100 19.95 4.23 -0.25
CA ASN A 100 20.97 4.45 -1.26
C ASN A 100 22.00 5.53 -0.86
N ASP A 101 21.68 6.40 0.11
CA ASP A 101 22.61 7.39 0.68
C ASP A 101 22.44 7.53 2.19
N VAL A 102 23.47 7.13 2.94
CA VAL A 102 23.46 7.14 4.42
C VAL A 102 23.30 8.54 4.99
N ARG A 103 23.89 9.58 4.38
CA ARG A 103 23.79 10.96 4.90
C ARG A 103 22.35 11.44 4.80
N ARG A 104 21.72 11.24 3.63
CA ARG A 104 20.30 11.59 3.42
C ARG A 104 19.38 10.76 4.32
N ALA A 105 19.67 9.47 4.50
CA ALA A 105 18.89 8.62 5.39
C ALA A 105 18.86 9.14 6.84
N VAL A 106 19.95 9.73 7.32
CA VAL A 106 20.01 10.34 8.66
C VAL A 106 19.30 11.70 8.73
N GLU A 107 19.18 12.42 7.61
CA GLU A 107 18.50 13.71 7.52
C GLU A 107 16.97 13.58 7.40
N VAL A 108 16.46 12.42 6.97
CA VAL A 108 15.01 12.15 6.96
C VAL A 108 14.52 12.01 8.40
N ARG A 109 13.72 12.98 8.84
CA ARG A 109 13.07 13.00 10.15
C ARG A 109 11.57 12.88 9.98
N PHE A 110 10.93 12.15 10.90
CA PHE A 110 9.50 12.28 11.12
C PHE A 110 9.22 13.64 11.74
N CYS A 111 8.44 14.46 11.05
CA CYS A 111 7.83 15.62 11.67
C CYS A 111 6.53 15.13 12.33
N PRO A 112 6.42 15.13 13.68
CA PRO A 112 5.19 14.76 14.36
C PRO A 112 4.09 15.81 14.20
#